data_AF-A0A928LFB6-F1
#
_entry.id   AF-A0A928LFB6-F1
#
_cell.length_a   1.000
_cell.length_b   1.000
_cell.length_c   1.000
_cell.angle_alpha   90.00
_cell.angle_beta   90.00
_cell.angle_gamma   90.00
#
_symmetry.space_group_name_H-M   'P 1'
#
loop_
_entity.id
_entity.type
_entity.pdbx_description
1 polymer ?
#
loop_
_entity_poly.entity_id
_entity_poly.type
_entity_poly.pdbx_seq_one_letter_code
_entity_poly.pdbx_strand_id
1 'polypeptide(L)'
;MSQFPSQKEVERIKKMYPTGTRIQIERMNDPYHPIERGTKGTVDYVDDAGTLHCTFDNGRTLGVVTDADIFHVIDRLNVPVAERYACLLGSAIDGNKRLHNVQEVAEFICKHGQYGDVRITTMEGKELLDTFGIYINEISDMEYREELLKVLIPMQHEIENAAFSDDEDMDETEDVNMTM
;
A
#
# COMPACT_ATOMS: atom_id res chain seq x y z
N MET A 1 -17.64 7.76 39.54
CA MET A 1 -17.01 6.45 39.83
C MET A 1 -16.29 6.04 38.55
N SER A 2 -14.96 6.00 38.54
CA SER A 2 -14.22 5.50 37.38
C SER A 2 -14.28 3.98 37.45
N GLN A 3 -15.14 3.37 36.64
CA GLN A 3 -15.23 1.93 36.54
C GLN A 3 -14.08 1.51 35.63
N PHE A 4 -13.05 0.90 36.20
CA PHE A 4 -11.99 0.28 35.40
C PHE A 4 -12.61 -0.75 34.46
N PRO A 5 -12.15 -0.82 33.19
CA PRO A 5 -12.69 -1.78 32.24
C PRO A 5 -12.48 -3.21 32.76
N SER A 6 -13.47 -4.07 32.54
CA SER A 6 -13.36 -5.49 32.83
C SER A 6 -12.29 -6.13 31.94
N GLN A 7 -11.75 -7.29 32.36
CA GLN A 7 -10.76 -8.03 31.57
C GLN A 7 -11.24 -8.31 30.14
N LYS A 8 -12.53 -8.62 29.97
CA LYS A 8 -13.15 -8.85 28.66
C LYS A 8 -13.16 -7.59 27.79
N GLU A 9 -13.32 -6.42 28.39
CA GLU A 9 -13.26 -5.13 27.69
C GLU A 9 -11.83 -4.79 27.30
N VAL A 10 -10.86 -5.01 28.19
CA VAL A 10 -9.43 -4.85 27.87
C VAL A 10 -9.01 -5.77 26.73
N GLU A 11 -9.42 -7.03 26.73
CA GLU A 11 -9.19 -7.95 25.61
C GLU A 11 -9.84 -7.46 24.30
N ARG A 12 -11.04 -6.87 24.38
CA ARG A 12 -11.69 -6.28 23.22
C ARG A 12 -10.89 -5.08 22.69
N ILE A 13 -10.39 -4.21 23.57
CA ILE A 13 -9.56 -3.06 23.20
C ILE A 13 -8.25 -3.54 22.55
N LYS A 14 -7.56 -4.50 23.16
CA LYS A 14 -6.35 -5.15 22.60
C LYS A 14 -6.59 -5.69 21.18
N LYS A 15 -7.77 -6.25 20.90
CA LYS A 15 -8.15 -6.72 19.56
C LYS A 15 -8.53 -5.60 18.59
N MET A 16 -9.15 -4.52 19.08
CA MET A 16 -9.56 -3.39 18.24
C MET A 16 -8.38 -2.50 17.84
N TYR A 17 -7.36 -2.43 18.68
CA TYR A 17 -6.18 -1.58 18.53
C TYR A 17 -4.90 -2.39 18.77
N PRO A 18 -4.58 -3.36 17.89
CA PRO A 18 -3.31 -4.10 17.99
C PRO A 18 -2.10 -3.16 17.88
N THR A 19 -0.94 -3.62 18.34
CA THR A 19 0.34 -2.95 18.09
C THR A 19 0.50 -2.64 16.60
N GLY A 20 0.96 -1.43 16.30
CA GLY A 20 1.03 -0.91 14.94
C GLY A 20 -0.25 -0.22 14.47
N THR A 21 -1.33 -0.18 15.26
CA THR A 21 -2.51 0.63 14.86
C THR A 21 -2.13 2.10 14.78
N ARG A 22 -2.42 2.73 13.66
CA ARG A 22 -2.22 4.15 13.44
C ARG A 22 -3.46 4.94 13.79
N ILE A 23 -3.29 5.95 14.62
CA ILE A 23 -4.37 6.81 15.11
C ILE A 23 -4.06 8.27 14.81
N GLN A 24 -5.11 9.09 14.72
CA GLN A 24 -5.02 10.54 14.67
C GLN A 24 -5.85 11.14 15.80
N ILE A 25 -5.24 12.02 16.60
CA ILE A 25 -5.91 12.68 17.71
C ILE A 25 -6.90 13.72 17.19
N GLU A 26 -8.12 13.69 17.71
CA GLU A 26 -9.12 14.74 17.49
C GLU A 26 -9.25 15.62 18.74
N ARG A 27 -9.28 15.00 19.93
CA ARG A 27 -9.26 15.70 21.22
C ARG A 27 -8.61 14.83 22.28
N MET A 28 -7.69 15.40 23.05
CA MET A 28 -7.10 14.73 24.21
C MET A 28 -7.60 15.37 25.50
N ASN A 29 -7.99 14.55 26.47
CA ASN A 29 -8.44 14.98 27.78
C ASN A 29 -7.26 15.00 28.78
N ASP A 30 -6.26 15.84 28.51
CA ASP A 30 -5.10 16.08 29.37
C ASP A 30 -5.03 17.59 29.72
N PRO A 31 -5.12 17.96 31.01
CA PRO A 31 -5.11 19.37 31.43
C PRO A 31 -3.72 20.01 31.49
N TYR A 32 -2.65 19.23 31.36
CA TYR A 32 -1.27 19.71 31.49
C TYR A 32 -0.59 19.80 30.13
N HIS A 33 -0.57 18.70 29.36
CA HIS A 33 0.19 18.62 28.11
C HIS A 33 -0.54 17.74 27.06
N PRO A 34 -1.69 18.18 26.53
CA PRO A 34 -2.40 17.39 25.53
C PRO A 34 -1.58 17.22 24.25
N ILE A 35 -1.82 16.13 23.53
CA ILE A 35 -1.36 15.99 22.14
C ILE A 35 -2.26 16.86 21.25
N GLU A 36 -1.65 17.61 20.35
CA GLU A 36 -2.37 18.52 19.46
C GLU A 36 -3.29 17.74 18.50
N ARG A 37 -4.47 18.32 18.25
CA ARG A 37 -5.41 17.80 17.25
C ARG A 37 -4.72 17.65 15.89
N GLY A 38 -4.99 16.53 15.21
CA GLY A 38 -4.40 16.19 13.93
C GLY A 38 -3.06 15.44 14.04
N THR A 39 -2.43 15.39 15.23
CA THR A 39 -1.20 14.61 15.42
C THR A 39 -1.50 13.13 15.23
N LYS A 40 -0.68 12.48 14.40
CA LYS A 40 -0.75 11.04 14.16
C LYS A 40 0.17 10.31 15.13
N GLY A 41 -0.26 9.14 15.57
CA GLY A 41 0.50 8.28 16.48
C GLY A 41 0.31 6.81 16.15
N THR A 42 1.26 6.00 16.58
CA THR A 42 1.27 4.55 16.41
C THR A 42 1.11 3.90 17.77
N VAL A 43 0.14 2.99 17.90
CA VAL A 43 -0.07 2.19 19.10
C VAL A 43 1.09 1.21 19.25
N ASP A 44 1.87 1.37 20.31
CA ASP A 44 2.99 0.47 20.64
C ASP A 44 2.47 -0.78 21.37
N TYR A 45 1.57 -0.58 22.34
CA TYR A 45 0.86 -1.66 23.04
C TYR A 45 -0.36 -1.13 23.78
N VAL A 46 -1.23 -2.05 24.22
CA VAL A 46 -2.37 -1.74 25.10
C VAL A 46 -2.12 -2.39 26.45
N ASP A 47 -2.16 -1.60 27.52
CA ASP A 47 -1.94 -2.10 28.88
C ASP A 47 -3.16 -2.82 29.47
N ASP A 48 -3.01 -3.33 30.70
CA ASP A 48 -4.08 -4.07 31.39
C ASP A 48 -5.18 -3.16 31.96
N ALA A 49 -5.02 -1.84 31.88
CA ALA A 49 -6.07 -0.87 32.14
C ALA A 49 -6.84 -0.47 30.87
N GLY A 50 -6.46 -1.00 29.69
CA GLY A 50 -7.10 -0.67 28.41
C GLY A 50 -6.61 0.66 27.81
N THR A 51 -5.50 1.21 28.28
CA THR A 51 -4.88 2.42 27.73
C THR A 51 -3.98 2.06 26.56
N LEU A 52 -4.12 2.79 25.45
CA LEU A 52 -3.28 2.64 24.26
C LEU A 52 -2.01 3.47 24.47
N HIS A 53 -0.87 2.83 24.66
CA HIS A 53 0.42 3.52 24.70
C HIS A 53 0.87 3.80 23.28
N CYS A 54 1.03 5.08 22.94
CA CYS A 54 1.29 5.51 21.57
C CYS A 54 2.55 6.36 21.46
N THR A 55 3.32 6.14 20.40
CA THR A 55 4.37 7.04 19.95
C THR A 55 3.84 7.93 18.82
N PHE A 56 3.88 9.24 19.02
CA PHE A 56 3.37 10.26 18.10
C PHE A 56 4.48 10.79 17.19
N ASP A 57 4.11 11.26 16.00
CA ASP A 57 5.04 11.72 14.96
C ASP A 57 5.87 12.94 15.37
N ASN A 58 5.38 13.71 16.34
CA ASN A 58 6.11 14.81 16.95
C ASN A 58 7.14 14.35 18.00
N GLY A 59 7.39 13.04 18.10
CA GLY A 59 8.36 12.43 19.00
C GLY A 59 7.87 12.26 20.44
N ARG A 60 6.61 12.60 20.75
CA ARG A 60 6.03 12.42 22.08
C ARG A 60 5.49 11.01 22.25
N THR A 61 5.54 10.49 23.47
CA THR A 61 4.86 9.25 23.85
C THR A 61 3.82 9.56 24.91
N LEU A 62 2.57 9.13 24.71
CA LEU A 62 1.50 9.34 25.70
C LEU A 62 0.42 8.26 25.59
N GLY A 63 -0.23 7.96 26.71
CA GLY A 63 -1.36 7.04 26.77
C GLY A 63 -2.64 7.68 26.25
N VAL A 64 -3.39 6.94 25.43
CA VAL A 64 -4.68 7.34 24.89
C VAL A 64 -5.76 6.41 25.46
N VAL A 65 -6.79 6.99 26.06
CA VAL A 65 -7.89 6.26 26.70
C VAL A 65 -9.13 6.36 25.82
N THR A 66 -9.64 5.21 25.37
CA THR A 66 -10.79 5.11 24.44
C THR A 66 -12.05 5.85 24.88
N ASP A 67 -12.30 5.95 26.20
CA ASP A 67 -13.49 6.60 26.74
C ASP A 67 -13.28 8.10 27.10
N ALA A 68 -12.04 8.56 27.22
CA ALA A 68 -11.72 9.93 27.64
C ALA A 68 -11.24 10.81 26.46
N ASP A 69 -10.51 10.20 25.54
CA ASP A 69 -9.92 10.84 24.38
C ASP A 69 -10.76 10.57 23.12
N ILE A 70 -10.73 11.51 22.19
CA ILE A 70 -11.34 11.37 20.86
C ILE A 70 -10.22 11.23 19.85
N PHE A 71 -10.25 10.15 19.11
CA PHE A 71 -9.31 9.87 18.03
C PHE A 71 -9.97 8.98 16.98
N HIS A 72 -9.32 8.90 15.82
CA HIS A 72 -9.75 8.03 14.73
C HIS A 72 -8.62 7.10 14.34
N VAL A 73 -8.95 5.84 14.06
CA VAL A 73 -8.00 4.91 13.46
C VAL A 73 -7.86 5.28 11.99
N ILE A 74 -6.65 5.61 11.57
CA ILE A 74 -6.32 5.98 10.20
C ILE A 74 -5.65 4.83 9.44
N ASP A 75 -5.08 3.86 10.15
CA ASP A 75 -4.61 2.59 9.61
C ASP A 75 -4.65 1.53 10.73
N ARG A 76 -5.26 0.38 10.51
CA ARG A 76 -5.41 -0.66 11.54
C ARG A 76 -4.18 -1.54 11.71
N LEU A 77 -3.28 -1.53 10.74
CA LEU A 77 -2.13 -2.42 10.69
C LEU A 77 -1.01 -1.65 9.99
N ASN A 78 -0.20 -0.88 10.73
CA ASN A 78 1.10 -0.38 10.26
C ASN A 78 2.13 -1.53 10.11
N VAL A 79 1.67 -2.62 9.51
CA VAL A 79 2.48 -3.70 8.98
C VAL A 79 3.12 -3.10 7.73
N PRO A 80 4.45 -3.11 7.59
CA PRO A 80 5.10 -2.63 6.38
C PRO A 80 4.48 -3.26 5.13
N VAL A 81 4.39 -2.53 4.03
CA VAL A 81 3.89 -3.03 2.74
C VAL A 81 4.47 -4.41 2.38
N ALA A 82 5.78 -4.58 2.58
CA ALA A 82 6.48 -5.84 2.35
C ALA A 82 5.92 -7.03 3.15
N GLU A 83 5.45 -6.79 4.37
CA GLU A 83 4.83 -7.80 5.23
C GLU A 83 3.34 -7.99 4.91
N ARG A 84 2.60 -6.90 4.59
CA ARG A 84 1.17 -6.97 4.19
C ARG A 84 0.98 -7.82 2.94
N TYR A 85 1.93 -7.72 2.02
CA TYR A 85 1.87 -8.34 0.69
C TYR A 85 3.07 -9.25 0.42
N ALA A 86 3.49 -10.02 1.44
CA ALA A 86 4.61 -10.95 1.35
C ALA A 86 4.42 -12.04 0.25
N CYS A 87 3.16 -12.32 -0.13
CA CYS A 87 2.85 -13.18 -1.26
C CYS A 87 1.50 -12.78 -1.87
N LEU A 88 1.51 -12.45 -3.15
CA LEU A 88 0.36 -12.09 -3.97
C LEU A 88 0.16 -13.10 -5.10
N LEU A 89 -1.06 -13.19 -5.60
CA LEU A 89 -1.41 -13.99 -6.77
C LEU A 89 -1.69 -13.06 -7.94
N GLY A 90 -0.79 -13.05 -8.92
CA GLY A 90 -1.03 -12.44 -10.21
C GLY A 90 -1.78 -13.40 -11.12
N SER A 91 -2.87 -12.93 -11.71
CA SER A 91 -3.67 -13.67 -12.68
C SER A 91 -3.67 -12.92 -14.00
N ALA A 92 -3.29 -13.63 -15.06
CA ALA A 92 -3.26 -13.15 -16.43
C ALA A 92 -3.98 -14.15 -17.34
N ILE A 93 -4.19 -13.78 -18.60
CA ILE A 93 -4.82 -14.65 -19.60
C ILE A 93 -3.99 -15.93 -19.87
N ASP A 94 -2.67 -15.85 -19.76
CA ASP A 94 -1.71 -16.94 -20.03
C ASP A 94 -1.31 -17.72 -18.77
N GLY A 95 -1.84 -17.35 -17.59
CA GLY A 95 -1.71 -18.13 -16.37
C GLY A 95 -1.60 -17.30 -15.10
N ASN A 96 -1.45 -18.03 -13.98
CA ASN A 96 -1.33 -17.42 -12.66
C ASN A 96 0.09 -17.62 -12.11
N LYS A 97 0.61 -16.62 -11.38
CA LYS A 97 1.93 -16.65 -10.75
C LYS A 97 1.87 -16.10 -9.33
N ARG A 98 2.65 -16.70 -8.43
CA ARG A 98 2.90 -16.15 -7.08
C ARG A 98 3.98 -15.08 -7.17
N LEU A 99 3.74 -13.94 -6.54
CA LEU A 99 4.57 -12.75 -6.59
C LEU A 99 4.95 -12.37 -5.15
N HIS A 100 6.23 -12.26 -4.85
CA HIS A 100 6.72 -12.18 -3.45
C HIS A 100 7.22 -10.79 -3.06
N ASN A 101 7.26 -9.86 -4.01
CA ASN A 101 7.72 -8.51 -3.80
C ASN A 101 7.16 -7.60 -4.91
N VAL A 102 7.31 -6.28 -4.69
CA VAL A 102 6.81 -5.25 -5.60
C VAL A 102 7.45 -5.34 -7.00
N GLN A 103 8.74 -5.72 -7.06
CA GLN A 103 9.47 -5.88 -8.32
C GLN A 103 8.85 -6.98 -9.19
N GLU A 104 8.56 -8.15 -8.61
CA GLU A 104 7.90 -9.26 -9.30
C GLU A 104 6.50 -8.87 -9.80
N VAL A 105 5.78 -8.02 -9.04
CA VAL A 105 4.48 -7.50 -9.46
C VAL A 105 4.61 -6.57 -10.67
N ALA A 106 5.56 -5.65 -10.65
CA ALA A 106 5.82 -4.76 -11.78
C ALA A 106 6.21 -5.54 -13.04
N GLU A 107 7.14 -6.50 -12.91
CA GLU A 107 7.52 -7.42 -14.00
C GLU A 107 6.34 -8.20 -14.54
N PHE A 108 5.46 -8.71 -13.66
CA PHE A 108 4.28 -9.43 -14.06
C PHE A 108 3.32 -8.53 -14.86
N ILE A 109 3.05 -7.31 -14.38
CA ILE A 109 2.20 -6.34 -15.09
C ILE A 109 2.81 -5.98 -16.45
N CYS A 110 4.09 -5.63 -16.51
CA CYS A 110 4.76 -5.25 -17.74
C CYS A 110 4.80 -6.39 -18.77
N LYS A 111 5.03 -7.63 -18.34
CA LYS A 111 5.10 -8.78 -19.24
C LYS A 111 3.72 -9.21 -19.73
N HIS A 112 2.78 -9.41 -18.81
CA HIS A 112 1.48 -10.00 -19.12
C HIS A 112 0.47 -8.94 -19.59
N GLY A 113 0.62 -7.70 -19.12
CA GLY A 113 -0.16 -6.53 -19.53
C GLY A 113 -0.06 -6.19 -21.02
N GLN A 114 1.00 -6.62 -21.70
CA GLN A 114 1.12 -6.47 -23.15
C GLN A 114 0.12 -7.34 -23.93
N TYR A 115 -0.41 -8.40 -23.29
CA TYR A 115 -1.30 -9.37 -23.93
C TYR A 115 -2.74 -9.32 -23.37
N GLY A 116 -2.99 -8.50 -22.36
CA GLY A 116 -4.31 -8.31 -21.77
C GLY A 116 -4.25 -7.84 -20.32
N ASP A 117 -5.41 -7.57 -19.75
CA ASP A 117 -5.54 -7.07 -18.38
C ASP A 117 -5.08 -8.11 -17.36
N VAL A 118 -4.44 -7.65 -16.29
CA VAL A 118 -4.01 -8.48 -15.17
C VAL A 118 -4.71 -8.08 -13.88
N ARG A 119 -4.87 -9.06 -12.98
CA ARG A 119 -5.38 -8.85 -11.63
C ARG A 119 -4.41 -9.37 -10.60
N ILE A 120 -4.18 -8.59 -9.56
CA ILE A 120 -3.36 -9.00 -8.42
C ILE A 120 -4.27 -9.09 -7.20
N THR A 121 -4.23 -10.25 -6.56
CA THR A 121 -5.05 -10.54 -5.37
C THR A 121 -4.19 -11.02 -4.22
N THR A 122 -4.68 -10.84 -2.99
CA THR A 122 -4.08 -11.49 -1.82
C THR A 122 -4.30 -13.00 -1.90
N MET A 123 -3.54 -13.78 -1.12
CA MET A 123 -3.76 -15.24 -1.02
C MET A 123 -5.14 -15.62 -0.47
N GLU A 124 -5.83 -14.68 0.18
CA GLU A 124 -7.21 -14.84 0.65
C GLU A 124 -8.26 -14.53 -0.44
N GLY A 125 -7.81 -14.13 -1.64
CA GLY A 125 -8.67 -13.79 -2.77
C GLY A 125 -9.22 -12.37 -2.74
N LYS A 126 -8.75 -11.51 -1.84
CA LYS A 126 -9.11 -10.08 -1.84
C LYS A 126 -8.36 -9.38 -2.98
N GLU A 127 -9.09 -8.62 -3.79
CA GLU A 127 -8.48 -7.86 -4.87
C GLU A 127 -7.63 -6.70 -4.33
N LEU A 128 -6.38 -6.62 -4.80
CA LEU A 128 -5.45 -5.55 -4.45
C LEU A 128 -5.43 -4.49 -5.54
N LEU A 129 -5.23 -4.91 -6.80
CA LEU A 129 -5.23 -4.03 -7.97
C LEU A 129 -5.63 -4.78 -9.24
N ASP A 130 -6.10 -4.02 -10.24
CA ASP A 130 -6.29 -4.45 -11.61
C ASP A 130 -5.62 -3.48 -12.59
N THR A 131 -5.51 -3.90 -13.86
CA THR A 131 -4.85 -3.11 -14.91
C THR A 131 -5.69 -3.02 -16.17
N PHE A 132 -5.42 -1.99 -16.97
CA PHE A 132 -5.69 -1.97 -18.41
C PHE A 132 -4.37 -2.13 -19.15
N GLY A 133 -4.16 -3.32 -19.71
CA GLY A 133 -2.85 -3.72 -20.23
C GLY A 133 -1.74 -3.51 -19.20
N ILE A 134 -0.70 -2.74 -19.54
CA ILE A 134 0.43 -2.44 -18.65
C ILE A 134 0.14 -1.36 -17.60
N TYR A 135 -0.98 -0.63 -17.67
CA TYR A 135 -1.28 0.49 -16.78
C TYR A 135 -2.23 0.10 -15.65
N ILE A 136 -1.96 0.59 -14.43
CA ILE A 136 -2.86 0.37 -13.28
C ILE A 136 -4.20 1.07 -13.53
N ASN A 137 -5.30 0.32 -13.38
CA ASN A 137 -6.65 0.86 -13.44
C ASN A 137 -7.13 1.23 -12.02
N GLU A 138 -7.35 0.23 -11.16
CA GLU A 138 -7.73 0.40 -9.77
C GLU A 138 -6.70 -0.23 -8.83
N ILE A 139 -6.49 0.40 -7.67
CA ILE A 139 -5.65 -0.14 -6.60
C ILE A 139 -6.22 0.29 -5.25
N SER A 140 -6.38 -0.69 -4.34
CA SER A 140 -7.04 -0.47 -3.05
C SER A 140 -6.10 0.09 -1.97
N ASP A 141 -4.80 -0.13 -2.09
CA ASP A 141 -3.78 0.32 -1.13
C ASP A 141 -2.87 1.39 -1.76
N MET A 142 -3.04 2.64 -1.31
CA MET A 142 -2.29 3.78 -1.83
C MET A 142 -0.81 3.75 -1.45
N GLU A 143 -0.44 3.14 -0.32
CA GLU A 143 0.97 3.01 0.08
C GLU A 143 1.68 1.99 -0.82
N TYR A 144 1.01 0.85 -1.08
CA TYR A 144 1.49 -0.12 -2.07
C TYR A 144 1.63 0.50 -3.47
N ARG A 145 0.67 1.35 -3.85
CA ARG A 145 0.71 2.07 -5.13
C ARG A 145 1.96 2.93 -5.26
N GLU A 146 2.28 3.73 -4.23
CA GLU A 146 3.45 4.60 -4.24
C GLU A 146 4.75 3.79 -4.38
N GLU A 147 4.85 2.64 -3.72
CA GLU A 147 6.00 1.74 -3.88
C GLU A 147 6.07 1.10 -5.27
N LEU A 148 4.92 0.62 -5.78
CA LEU A 148 4.84 -0.02 -7.08
C LEU A 148 5.17 0.94 -8.22
N LEU A 149 4.67 2.18 -8.19
CA LEU A 149 4.92 3.16 -9.24
C LEU A 149 6.41 3.51 -9.38
N LYS A 150 7.21 3.44 -8.31
CA LYS A 150 8.66 3.71 -8.35
C LYS A 150 9.40 2.72 -9.26
N VAL A 151 8.93 1.49 -9.36
CA VAL A 151 9.52 0.44 -10.21
C VAL A 151 8.76 0.24 -11.52
N LEU A 152 7.43 0.42 -11.51
CA LEU A 152 6.59 0.17 -12.67
C LEU A 152 6.75 1.23 -13.77
N ILE A 153 6.81 2.52 -13.41
CA ILE A 153 6.90 3.62 -14.39
C ILE A 153 8.15 3.50 -15.29
N PRO A 154 9.37 3.29 -14.75
CA PRO A 154 10.54 3.08 -15.59
C PRO A 154 10.39 1.90 -16.57
N MET A 155 9.83 0.78 -16.12
CA MET A 155 9.65 -0.42 -16.94
C MET A 155 8.60 -0.23 -18.05
N GLN A 156 7.52 0.52 -17.78
CA GLN A 156 6.53 0.88 -18.79
C GLN A 156 7.15 1.72 -19.91
N HIS A 157 7.94 2.73 -19.54
CA HIS A 157 8.64 3.57 -20.52
C HIS A 157 9.64 2.79 -21.37
N GLU A 158 10.35 1.81 -20.82
CA GLU A 158 11.24 0.94 -21.61
C GLU A 158 10.48 0.17 -22.68
N ILE A 159 9.29 -0.36 -22.35
CA ILE A 159 8.44 -1.08 -23.30
C ILE A 159 7.91 -0.15 -24.38
N GLU A 160 7.40 1.02 -24.00
CA GLU A 160 6.92 2.03 -24.94
C GLU A 160 8.04 2.44 -25.91
N ASN A 161 9.23 2.77 -25.39
CA ASN A 161 10.36 3.18 -26.22
C ASN A 161 10.81 2.09 -27.20
N ALA A 162 10.81 0.81 -26.78
CA ALA A 162 11.14 -0.30 -27.66
C ALA A 162 10.12 -0.48 -28.79
N ALA A 163 8.85 -0.13 -28.58
CA ALA A 163 7.82 -0.22 -29.61
C ALA A 163 7.93 0.88 -30.68
N PHE A 164 8.63 1.99 -30.41
CA PHE A 164 8.81 3.11 -31.35
C PHE A 164 10.13 3.08 -32.15
N SER A 165 11.08 2.21 -31.79
CA SER A 165 12.39 2.14 -32.49
C SER A 165 12.40 1.28 -33.76
N ASP A 166 11.32 0.54 -34.04
CA ASP A 166 11.26 -0.39 -35.18
C ASP A 166 10.70 0.25 -36.48
N ASP A 167 10.33 1.54 -36.45
CA ASP A 167 9.69 2.25 -37.59
C ASP A 167 10.63 3.20 -38.38
N GLU A 168 11.93 3.29 -38.07
CA GLU A 168 12.91 4.17 -38.78
C GLU A 168 13.75 3.47 -39.88
N ASP A 169 13.27 2.40 -40.51
CA ASP A 169 13.91 1.80 -41.69
C ASP A 169 12.92 1.66 -42.87
N MET A 170 12.49 2.77 -43.47
CA MET A 170 11.83 2.72 -44.78
C MET A 170 12.21 3.90 -45.71
N ASP A 171 13.02 3.53 -46.71
CA ASP A 171 13.17 4.10 -48.06
C ASP A 171 14.14 5.28 -48.30
N GLU A 172 15.38 4.94 -48.70
CA GLU A 172 16.04 5.58 -49.86
C GLU A 172 16.90 4.53 -50.60
N THR A 173 16.29 3.75 -51.49
CA THR A 173 17.03 3.15 -52.61
C THR A 173 16.38 3.50 -53.94
N GLU A 174 16.62 4.72 -54.43
CA GLU A 174 16.42 5.04 -55.84
C GLU A 174 17.60 4.46 -56.66
N ASP A 175 17.38 3.25 -57.17
CA ASP A 175 18.06 2.75 -58.36
C ASP A 175 17.69 3.62 -59.57
N VAL A 176 18.62 4.43 -60.07
CA VAL A 176 18.57 4.91 -61.46
C VAL A 176 19.85 4.54 -62.19
N ASN A 177 19.88 3.28 -62.64
CA ASN A 177 20.75 2.85 -63.71
C ASN A 177 20.06 3.15 -65.06
N MET A 178 20.49 4.20 -65.77
CA MET A 178 20.34 4.24 -67.23
C MET A 178 21.61 4.78 -67.88
N THR A 179 22.35 3.82 -68.44
CA THR A 179 23.36 4.01 -69.46
C THR A 179 22.71 4.51 -70.75
N MET A 180 23.20 5.61 -71.32
CA MET A 180 23.59 5.77 -72.74
C MET A 180 24.32 7.10 -72.94
#